data_AF-A0A2S1LF02-F1
#
_entry.id   AF-A0A2S1LF02-F1
#
_cell.length_a   1.000
_cell.length_b   1.000
_cell.length_c   1.000
_cell.angle_alpha   90.00
_cell.angle_beta   90.00
_cell.angle_gamma   90.00
#
_symmetry.space_group_name_H-M   'P 1'
#
loop_
_entity.id
_entity.type
_entity.pdbx_description
1 polymer ?
#
loop_
_entity_poly.entity_id
_entity_poly.type
_entity_poly.pdbx_seq_one_letter_code
_entity_poly.pdbx_strand_id
1 'polypeptide(L)'
;MDKIINIISEDSFTGADGKEYIRVISEIKTQRKTYVRGILTGKYRGNQINEGEFYNEFDFEIYEASVNCTFPQDFQKNKIFSVPSNNIFPVEKLPTTLLVQLITQNTSFGINIIEPIVYDFKTIRKLHQTEGEEVFGSFTSGITGYILDYEREEVIHINGPIVESNYTTTIQNDNIQTFESSGIKTGKFIRKDNYIKFEFYSKQPPSTIWGEWIYQSKPKISSNTSGCWSVIPGFIAVILGFLFIIAILPSMLYIFPIGIAIFLINILAPYLKWFFRVIGILLLLLFIGSLGRSLVHSSRNFNPKPIIVDSQNEQNSDTLAFNETEVIENNRNLSEKLIKRYRIWKDYENNQYEGYYTLVEKDIYESKKFKNDLHLRLNSVSTYDQIIYNIKENDKYKLQGLYHLFDSINSKNQLSRIKFAEMIVSFVQDIPYAIILDNDCNPNLYDDRFTHNYLLQPDAICDGYQKFGINTPVEFLANLKGDCDSRTILLYTIFSHYDYDVAILSSEFYSHSILGINLPINGLSYVYRSQNYILWETTAPNCKPGIISNQMSNLNNWRISLKSK
;
A
#
# COMPACT_ATOMS: atom_id res chain seq x y z
N MET A 1 32.90 1.07 18.96
CA MET A 1 32.86 1.55 17.56
C MET A 1 34.20 1.23 16.97
N ASP A 2 34.22 0.34 15.98
CA ASP A 2 35.47 -0.03 15.31
C ASP A 2 35.92 1.16 14.44
N LYS A 3 37.15 1.60 14.63
CA LYS A 3 37.79 2.61 13.78
C LYS A 3 38.58 1.87 12.71
N ILE A 4 38.26 2.14 11.45
CA ILE A 4 39.03 1.62 10.32
C ILE A 4 39.99 2.73 9.88
N ILE A 5 41.29 2.43 9.86
CA ILE A 5 42.33 3.38 9.45
C ILE A 5 42.86 2.90 8.10
N ASN A 6 42.73 3.75 7.07
CA ASN A 6 43.28 3.52 5.75
C ASN A 6 44.35 4.58 5.46
N ILE A 7 45.56 4.16 5.08
CA ILE A 7 46.62 5.09 4.66
C ILE A 7 46.31 5.55 3.22
N ILE A 8 46.18 6.86 3.02
CA ILE A 8 45.91 7.49 1.72
C ILE A 8 47.22 7.75 0.98
N SER A 9 48.21 8.33 1.66
CA SER A 9 49.52 8.63 1.08
C SER A 9 50.62 8.72 2.13
N GLU A 10 51.86 8.46 1.69
CA GLU A 10 53.08 8.61 2.47
C GLU A 10 54.10 9.39 1.66
N ASP A 11 54.51 10.56 2.14
CA ASP A 11 55.48 11.44 1.47
C ASP A 11 56.66 11.76 2.39
N SER A 12 57.88 11.62 1.90
CA SER A 12 59.08 12.04 2.63
C SER A 12 59.32 13.55 2.49
N PHE A 13 59.74 14.21 3.57
CA PHE A 13 60.15 15.62 3.55
C PHE A 13 61.25 15.91 4.57
N THR A 14 62.07 16.92 4.28
CA THR A 14 63.13 17.37 5.18
C THR A 14 62.61 18.46 6.11
N GLY A 15 62.73 18.23 7.43
CA GLY A 15 62.34 19.19 8.46
C GLY A 15 63.29 20.39 8.54
N ALA A 16 62.86 21.45 9.24
CA ALA A 16 63.69 22.65 9.45
C ALA A 16 64.97 22.38 10.28
N ASP A 17 65.05 21.21 10.91
CA ASP A 17 66.21 20.68 11.63
C ASP A 17 67.15 19.85 10.72
N GLY A 18 66.88 19.78 9.42
CA GLY A 18 67.70 19.09 8.43
C GLY A 18 67.54 17.56 8.39
N LYS A 19 66.57 16.98 9.13
CA LYS A 19 66.34 15.53 9.18
C LYS A 19 65.18 15.11 8.27
N GLU A 20 65.17 13.85 7.84
CA GLU A 20 64.07 13.28 7.03
C GLU A 20 62.91 12.77 7.90
N TYR A 21 61.70 13.11 7.48
CA TYR A 21 60.43 12.75 8.08
C TYR A 21 59.52 12.10 7.04
N ILE A 22 58.58 11.27 7.48
CA ILE A 22 57.51 10.72 6.64
C ILE A 22 56.19 11.36 7.10
N ARG A 23 55.54 12.06 6.17
CA ARG A 23 54.17 12.53 6.33
C ARG A 23 53.23 11.42 5.88
N VAL A 24 52.42 10.90 6.80
CA VAL A 24 51.39 9.90 6.53
C VAL A 24 50.02 10.55 6.60
N ILE A 25 49.27 10.54 5.51
CA ILE A 25 47.87 10.97 5.49
C ILE A 25 47.00 9.71 5.65
N SER A 26 46.21 9.65 6.72
CA SER A 26 45.33 8.51 7.01
C SER A 26 43.85 8.94 7.02
N GLU A 27 42.98 8.15 6.40
CA GLU A 27 41.52 8.24 6.50
C GLU A 27 41.07 7.39 7.70
N ILE A 28 40.52 8.04 8.73
CA ILE A 28 39.86 7.37 9.84
C ILE A 28 38.36 7.30 9.53
N LYS A 29 37.84 6.08 9.36
CA LYS A 29 36.40 5.83 9.24
C LYS A 29 35.84 5.43 10.60
N THR A 30 34.97 6.27 11.15
CA THR A 30 34.23 5.98 12.38
C THR A 30 32.78 5.68 12.05
N GLN A 31 32.32 4.48 12.40
CA GLN A 31 30.92 4.11 12.20
C GLN A 31 29.99 5.00 13.04
N ARG A 32 28.90 5.50 12.45
CA ARG A 32 27.88 6.31 13.14
C ARG A 32 26.46 5.87 12.80
N LYS A 33 25.50 6.24 13.66
CA LYS A 33 24.08 6.10 13.36
C LYS A 33 23.59 7.41 12.73
N THR A 34 23.07 7.32 11.52
CA THR A 34 22.39 8.44 10.88
C THR A 34 20.90 8.15 10.88
N TYR A 35 20.16 8.88 11.71
CA TYR A 35 18.71 8.77 11.76
C TYR A 35 18.11 9.45 10.54
N VAL A 36 17.08 8.82 9.98
CA VAL A 36 16.37 9.26 8.78
C VAL A 36 14.90 9.49 9.16
N ARG A 37 14.28 10.51 8.57
CA ARG A 37 12.84 10.76 8.61
C ARG A 37 12.33 11.04 7.20
N GLY A 38 11.18 10.49 6.83
CA GLY A 38 10.64 10.75 5.50
C GLY A 38 9.23 10.25 5.31
N ILE A 39 8.74 10.40 4.09
CA ILE A 39 7.44 9.84 3.67
C ILE A 39 7.70 8.46 3.07
N LEU A 40 7.24 7.43 3.74
CA LEU A 40 7.25 6.05 3.29
C LEU A 40 6.03 5.78 2.42
N THR A 41 6.26 5.35 1.19
CA THR A 41 5.23 4.77 0.32
C THR A 41 5.61 3.35 -0.03
N GLY A 42 4.63 2.46 -0.13
CA GLY A 42 4.93 1.07 -0.39
C GLY A 42 3.73 0.25 -0.81
N LYS A 43 3.98 -1.01 -1.10
CA LYS A 43 2.97 -2.02 -1.36
C LYS A 43 3.01 -3.10 -0.30
N TYR A 44 1.83 -3.59 0.03
CA TYR A 44 1.65 -4.65 1.00
C TYR A 44 0.77 -5.74 0.46
N ARG A 45 0.98 -6.95 0.98
CA ARG A 45 0.09 -8.09 0.83
C ARG A 45 -0.20 -8.65 2.23
N GLY A 46 -1.33 -9.30 2.44
CA GLY A 46 -1.61 -9.89 3.74
C GLY A 46 -2.66 -10.97 3.68
N ASN A 47 -2.71 -11.79 4.73
CA ASN A 47 -3.66 -12.87 4.88
C ASN A 47 -4.58 -12.59 6.07
N GLN A 48 -5.85 -12.94 5.92
CA GLN A 48 -6.85 -12.75 6.96
C GLN A 48 -6.52 -13.62 8.18
N ILE A 49 -6.62 -13.02 9.37
CA ILE A 49 -6.51 -13.70 10.65
C ILE A 49 -7.93 -14.00 11.13
N ASN A 50 -8.28 -15.29 11.27
CA ASN A 50 -9.61 -15.74 11.67
C ASN A 50 -9.83 -15.63 13.19
N GLU A 51 -9.77 -14.42 13.74
CA GLU A 51 -10.15 -14.16 15.14
C GLU A 51 -11.00 -12.88 15.27
N GLY A 52 -12.32 -13.01 15.09
CA GLY A 52 -13.30 -12.00 15.52
C GLY A 52 -14.54 -11.88 14.62
N GLU A 53 -15.72 -11.86 15.23
CA GLU A 53 -17.03 -11.79 14.53
C GLU A 53 -17.33 -10.43 13.85
N PHE A 54 -16.45 -9.42 13.92
CA PHE A 54 -16.79 -8.06 13.47
C PHE A 54 -15.72 -7.27 12.70
N TYR A 55 -14.52 -7.80 12.48
CA TYR A 55 -13.47 -7.13 11.68
C TYR A 55 -12.62 -8.14 10.92
N ASN A 56 -12.37 -7.89 9.63
CA ASN A 56 -11.36 -8.64 8.88
C ASN A 56 -9.98 -8.08 9.28
N GLU A 57 -9.33 -8.69 10.26
CA GLU A 57 -7.94 -8.40 10.60
C GLU A 57 -7.03 -9.14 9.62
N PHE A 58 -5.99 -8.46 9.13
CA PHE A 58 -5.04 -9.04 8.18
C PHE A 58 -3.63 -8.96 8.75
N ASP A 59 -2.90 -10.07 8.69
CA ASP A 59 -1.45 -10.07 8.87
C ASP A 59 -0.82 -9.66 7.55
N PHE A 60 -0.18 -8.49 7.50
CA PHE A 60 0.35 -7.94 6.25
C PHE A 60 1.87 -7.79 6.26
N GLU A 61 2.45 -8.02 5.09
CA GLU A 61 3.86 -7.89 4.77
C GLU A 61 4.05 -6.75 3.76
N ILE A 62 5.00 -5.86 4.03
CA ILE A 62 5.45 -4.83 3.09
C ILE A 62 6.51 -5.47 2.18
N TYR A 63 6.20 -5.62 0.89
CA TYR A 63 7.11 -6.24 -0.08
C TYR A 63 7.78 -5.22 -1.01
N GLU A 64 7.31 -3.97 -1.02
CA GLU A 64 7.91 -2.88 -1.77
C GLU A 64 7.79 -1.60 -0.95
N ALA A 65 8.88 -0.86 -0.80
CA ALA A 65 8.93 0.34 0.01
C ALA A 65 9.91 1.37 -0.57
N SER A 66 9.50 2.63 -0.58
CA SER A 66 10.33 3.77 -0.93
C SER A 66 10.14 4.89 0.09
N VAL A 67 11.22 5.56 0.44
CA VAL A 67 11.22 6.63 1.43
C VAL A 67 11.72 7.91 0.77
N ASN A 68 10.87 8.92 0.72
CA ASN A 68 11.22 10.23 0.17
C ASN A 68 11.75 11.13 1.29
N CYS A 69 13.01 11.55 1.17
CA CYS A 69 13.69 12.49 2.06
C CYS A 69 14.12 13.71 1.23
N THR A 70 13.36 14.80 1.35
CA THR A 70 13.50 15.95 0.46
C THR A 70 14.48 17.00 1.02
N PHE A 71 14.70 17.03 2.33
CA PHE A 71 15.49 18.09 2.98
C PHE A 71 16.70 17.53 3.75
N PRO A 72 17.81 18.27 3.86
CA PRO A 72 18.94 17.87 4.70
C PRO A 72 18.56 17.63 6.18
N GLN A 73 17.51 18.29 6.65
CA GLN A 73 16.98 18.17 8.02
C GLN A 73 16.30 16.82 8.29
N ASP A 74 16.03 16.05 7.23
CA ASP A 74 15.51 14.69 7.30
C ASP A 74 16.58 13.68 7.75
N PHE A 75 17.82 14.13 7.91
CA PHE A 75 18.94 13.34 8.42
C PHE A 75 19.48 13.94 9.73
N GLN A 76 19.64 13.12 10.77
CA GLN A 76 20.23 13.54 12.04
C GLN A 76 21.32 12.58 12.51
N LYS A 77 22.48 13.13 12.84
CA LYS A 77 23.61 12.36 13.39
C LYS A 77 23.33 11.98 14.85
N ASN A 78 23.30 10.68 15.13
CA ASN A 78 23.17 10.09 16.47
C ASN A 78 22.02 10.64 17.32
N LYS A 79 20.99 11.21 16.70
CA LYS A 79 19.83 11.81 17.38
C LYS A 79 18.55 11.31 16.73
N ILE A 80 17.69 10.71 17.55
CA ILE A 80 16.39 10.19 17.12
C ILE A 80 15.39 11.33 16.90
N PHE A 81 14.49 11.17 15.93
CA PHE A 81 13.41 12.13 15.68
C PHE A 81 12.27 11.95 16.70
N SER A 82 11.64 13.07 17.08
CA SER A 82 10.38 13.05 17.83
C SER A 82 9.23 12.66 16.90
N VAL A 83 8.53 11.58 17.23
CA VAL A 83 7.36 11.08 16.48
C VAL A 83 6.08 11.55 17.17
N PRO A 84 5.03 11.96 16.43
CA PRO A 84 3.71 12.25 17.00
C PRO A 84 3.17 11.03 17.77
N SER A 85 2.58 11.24 18.95
CA SER A 85 2.10 10.15 19.81
C SER A 85 0.82 9.45 19.32
N ASN A 86 0.15 9.99 18.30
CA ASN A 86 -1.07 9.44 17.73
C ASN A 86 -0.74 8.61 16.48
N ASN A 87 -1.47 7.51 16.25
CA ASN A 87 -1.36 6.65 15.07
C ASN A 87 0.03 6.03 14.82
N ILE A 88 0.77 5.70 15.88
CA ILE A 88 2.01 4.93 15.77
C ILE A 88 1.65 3.49 15.38
N PHE A 89 2.28 3.00 14.32
CA PHE A 89 2.13 1.62 13.89
C PHE A 89 2.85 0.68 14.89
N PRO A 90 2.24 -0.46 15.29
CA PRO A 90 2.83 -1.35 16.28
C PRO A 90 4.25 -1.80 15.87
N VAL A 91 5.25 -1.51 16.69
CA VAL A 91 6.66 -1.78 16.37
C VAL A 91 6.91 -3.28 16.29
N GLU A 92 6.23 -4.08 17.10
CA GLU A 92 6.26 -5.55 17.06
C GLU A 92 5.74 -6.14 15.75
N LYS A 93 5.01 -5.37 14.94
CA LYS A 93 4.51 -5.77 13.62
C LYS A 93 5.42 -5.33 12.47
N LEU A 94 6.51 -4.62 12.75
CA LEU A 94 7.49 -4.20 11.74
C LEU A 94 8.73 -5.10 11.78
N PRO A 95 9.37 -5.36 10.63
CA PRO A 95 10.66 -6.02 10.62
C PRO A 95 11.72 -5.12 11.27
N THR A 96 12.70 -5.73 11.95
CA THR A 96 13.83 -5.01 12.57
C THR A 96 14.67 -4.24 11.56
N THR A 97 14.64 -4.67 10.30
CA THR A 97 15.23 -3.98 9.16
C THR A 97 14.23 -3.94 8.02
N LEU A 98 13.99 -2.74 7.48
CA LEU A 98 13.13 -2.54 6.32
C LEU A 98 13.98 -2.13 5.11
N LEU A 99 13.98 -2.96 4.06
CA LEU A 99 14.61 -2.64 2.79
C LEU A 99 13.77 -1.59 2.06
N VAL A 100 14.34 -0.43 1.78
CA VAL A 100 13.66 0.66 1.09
C VAL A 100 14.51 1.23 -0.03
N GLN A 101 13.86 1.77 -1.06
CA GLN A 101 14.49 2.71 -1.97
C GLN A 101 14.44 4.10 -1.35
N LEU A 102 15.58 4.60 -0.86
CA LEU A 102 15.67 5.97 -0.38
C LEU A 102 15.78 6.91 -1.58
N ILE A 103 14.85 7.86 -1.69
CA ILE A 103 14.78 8.86 -2.76
C ILE A 103 15.15 10.21 -2.17
N THR A 104 16.20 10.82 -2.71
CA THR A 104 16.64 12.19 -2.40
C THR A 104 16.53 13.06 -3.65
N GLN A 105 16.76 14.37 -3.54
CA GLN A 105 16.57 15.31 -4.66
C GLN A 105 17.30 14.91 -5.97
N ASN A 106 18.48 14.29 -5.86
CA ASN A 106 19.33 14.00 -7.03
C ASN A 106 19.65 12.51 -7.23
N THR A 107 19.39 11.64 -6.26
CA THR A 107 19.78 10.23 -6.31
C THR A 107 18.80 9.33 -5.58
N SER A 108 18.73 8.06 -6.01
CA SER A 108 18.04 7.00 -5.25
C SER A 108 18.96 5.82 -5.03
N PHE A 109 18.88 5.21 -3.85
CA PHE A 109 19.69 4.04 -3.49
C PHE A 109 18.89 3.08 -2.60
N GLY A 110 19.11 1.78 -2.79
CA GLY A 110 18.53 0.75 -1.93
C GLY A 110 19.29 0.65 -0.62
N ILE A 111 18.59 0.78 0.50
CA ILE A 111 19.19 0.74 1.85
C ILE A 111 18.26 0.07 2.84
N ASN A 112 18.83 -0.55 3.87
CA ASN A 112 18.07 -1.07 5.01
C ASN A 112 17.95 0.01 6.08
N ILE A 113 16.73 0.46 6.35
CA ILE A 113 16.42 1.24 7.55
C ILE A 113 16.33 0.28 8.73
N ILE A 114 17.13 0.52 9.76
CA ILE A 114 17.21 -0.29 10.98
C ILE A 114 16.31 0.35 12.05
N GLU A 115 15.60 -0.49 12.80
CA GLU A 115 14.62 -0.09 13.82
C GLU A 115 13.61 0.93 13.28
N PRO A 116 12.86 0.58 12.21
CA PRO A 116 11.87 1.50 11.63
C PRO A 116 10.70 1.72 12.59
N ILE A 117 10.32 2.98 12.75
CA ILE A 117 9.11 3.44 13.42
C ILE A 117 8.23 4.08 12.35
N VAL A 118 7.06 3.50 12.12
CA VAL A 118 6.08 3.98 11.14
C VAL A 118 4.92 4.66 11.89
N TYR A 119 4.44 5.78 11.37
CA TYR A 119 3.33 6.54 11.95
C TYR A 119 2.42 7.11 10.86
N ASP A 120 1.18 7.43 11.22
CA ASP A 120 0.15 7.93 10.28
C ASP A 120 -0.02 7.03 9.04
N PHE A 121 -0.06 5.72 9.27
CA PHE A 121 -0.24 4.72 8.21
C PHE A 121 -1.60 4.85 7.54
N LYS A 122 -1.60 5.14 6.23
CA LYS A 122 -2.80 5.32 5.42
C LYS A 122 -2.75 4.42 4.19
N THR A 123 -3.75 3.59 4.02
CA THR A 123 -3.89 2.77 2.81
C THR A 123 -4.42 3.62 1.65
N ILE A 124 -3.87 3.42 0.47
CA ILE A 124 -4.32 4.03 -0.77
C ILE A 124 -5.54 3.23 -1.25
N ARG A 125 -6.74 3.69 -0.87
CA ARG A 125 -8.01 2.98 -1.07
C ARG A 125 -8.23 2.45 -2.49
N LYS A 126 -7.92 3.25 -3.52
CA LYS A 126 -8.07 2.85 -4.94
C LYS A 126 -7.19 1.66 -5.36
N LEU A 127 -6.11 1.39 -4.61
CA LEU A 127 -5.18 0.28 -4.86
C LEU A 127 -5.38 -0.87 -3.87
N HIS A 128 -6.35 -0.75 -2.95
CA HIS A 128 -6.68 -1.77 -1.98
C HIS A 128 -7.62 -2.81 -2.58
N GLN A 129 -7.17 -4.06 -2.61
CA GLN A 129 -7.86 -5.20 -3.21
C GLN A 129 -7.92 -6.33 -2.19
N THR A 130 -9.02 -7.06 -2.17
CA THR A 130 -9.23 -8.22 -1.30
C THR A 130 -9.67 -9.38 -2.19
N GLU A 131 -8.93 -10.49 -2.16
CA GLU A 131 -9.20 -11.69 -2.95
C GLU A 131 -9.28 -12.90 -2.00
N GLY A 132 -10.51 -13.28 -1.63
CA GLY A 132 -10.73 -14.32 -0.62
C GLY A 132 -10.17 -13.90 0.74
N GLU A 133 -9.24 -14.69 1.26
CA GLU A 133 -8.53 -14.43 2.53
C GLU A 133 -7.30 -13.55 2.33
N GLU A 134 -6.97 -13.15 1.11
CA GLU A 134 -5.80 -12.31 0.81
C GLU A 134 -6.18 -10.85 0.60
N VAL A 135 -5.28 -9.95 0.98
CA VAL A 135 -5.38 -8.51 0.76
C VAL A 135 -4.12 -8.00 0.07
N PHE A 136 -4.28 -7.09 -0.87
CA PHE A 136 -3.20 -6.40 -1.57
C PHE A 136 -3.46 -4.91 -1.54
N GLY A 137 -2.42 -4.11 -1.44
CA GLY A 137 -2.62 -2.67 -1.40
C GLY A 137 -1.36 -1.86 -1.58
N SER A 138 -1.57 -0.56 -1.64
CA SER A 138 -0.49 0.42 -1.49
C SER A 138 -0.80 1.31 -0.31
N PHE A 139 0.22 1.91 0.28
CA PHE A 139 0.09 2.77 1.45
C PHE A 139 1.02 3.97 1.39
N THR A 140 0.72 4.96 2.22
CA THR A 140 1.57 6.10 2.53
C THR A 140 1.63 6.27 4.05
N SER A 141 2.77 6.67 4.58
CA SER A 141 3.01 6.82 6.02
C SER A 141 4.23 7.69 6.30
N GLY A 142 4.36 8.21 7.51
CA GLY A 142 5.63 8.73 8.00
C GLY A 142 6.52 7.59 8.50
N ILE A 143 7.82 7.67 8.27
CA ILE A 143 8.81 6.73 8.82
C ILE A 143 9.96 7.48 9.49
N THR A 144 10.46 6.92 10.58
CA THR A 144 11.80 7.21 11.08
C THR A 144 12.55 5.93 11.42
N GLY A 145 13.88 5.97 11.42
CA GLY A 145 14.75 4.85 11.78
C GLY A 145 16.19 5.30 11.61
N TYR A 146 17.17 4.39 11.60
CA TYR A 146 18.55 4.77 11.32
C TYR A 146 19.22 3.88 10.29
N ILE A 147 20.23 4.45 9.64
CA ILE A 147 21.16 3.74 8.78
C ILE A 147 22.55 3.79 9.41
N LEU A 148 23.38 2.82 9.06
CA LEU A 148 24.78 2.78 9.45
C LEU A 148 25.62 3.35 8.32
N ASP A 149 26.30 4.46 8.59
CA ASP A 149 27.27 5.07 7.69
C ASP A 149 28.58 5.37 8.44
N TYR A 150 29.56 5.92 7.72
CA TYR A 150 30.88 6.21 8.26
C TYR A 150 31.16 7.70 8.16
N GLU A 151 31.59 8.29 9.27
CA GLU A 151 32.25 9.59 9.29
C GLU A 151 33.72 9.41 8.89
N ARG A 152 34.19 10.28 8.01
CA ARG A 152 35.57 10.27 7.50
C ARG A 152 36.30 11.46 8.08
N GLU A 153 37.44 11.19 8.68
CA GLU A 153 38.37 12.20 9.17
C GLU A 153 39.73 11.95 8.55
N GLU A 154 40.32 12.97 7.93
CA GLU A 154 41.69 12.90 7.42
C GLU A 154 42.63 13.40 8.52
N VAL A 155 43.53 12.53 8.96
CA VAL A 155 44.53 12.86 9.97
C VAL A 155 45.92 12.80 9.35
N ILE A 156 46.69 13.85 9.58
CA ILE A 156 48.08 13.96 9.14
C ILE A 156 48.98 13.56 10.32
N HIS A 157 49.70 12.45 10.16
CA HIS A 157 50.73 12.02 11.09
C HIS A 157 52.10 12.36 10.52
N ILE A 158 52.96 12.99 11.33
CA ILE A 158 54.37 13.21 10.97
C ILE A 158 55.19 12.22 11.78
N ASN A 159 55.71 11.19 11.10
CA ASN A 159 56.62 10.23 11.68
C ASN A 159 58.05 10.72 11.45
N GLY A 160 58.90 10.67 12.47
CA GLY A 160 60.33 10.88 12.26
C GLY A 160 61.17 10.73 13.50
N PRO A 161 62.43 11.19 13.44
CA PRO A 161 63.23 11.25 12.21
C PRO A 161 63.64 9.82 11.78
N ILE A 162 63.84 9.58 10.49
CA ILE A 162 64.47 8.35 10.02
C ILE A 162 65.91 8.36 10.55
N VAL A 163 66.16 7.66 11.65
CA VAL A 163 67.53 7.41 12.11
C VAL A 163 68.06 6.33 11.18
N GLU A 164 68.95 6.70 10.25
CA GLU A 164 69.85 5.72 9.66
C GLU A 164 70.58 5.04 10.82
N SER A 165 70.18 3.82 11.17
CA SER A 165 71.00 2.96 11.98
C SER A 165 72.22 2.63 11.13
N ASN A 166 73.28 3.41 11.31
CA ASN A 166 74.62 3.11 10.84
C ASN A 166 75.12 1.84 11.54
N TYR A 167 74.63 0.69 11.08
CA TYR A 167 75.43 -0.53 11.09
C TYR A 167 76.13 -0.63 9.75
N THR A 168 77.13 0.23 9.56
CA THR A 168 78.22 -0.03 8.62
C THR A 168 79.03 -1.16 9.22
N THR A 169 78.60 -2.41 9.01
CA THR A 169 79.55 -3.52 9.13
C THR A 169 80.27 -3.60 7.80
N THR A 170 81.42 -2.93 7.73
CA THR A 170 82.50 -3.31 6.83
C THR A 170 82.78 -4.79 7.04
N ILE A 171 82.18 -5.64 6.22
CA ILE A 171 82.69 -6.98 5.98
C ILE A 171 83.67 -6.80 4.84
N GLN A 172 84.96 -6.84 5.20
CA GLN A 172 86.02 -7.16 4.26
C GLN A 172 85.56 -8.35 3.41
N ASN A 173 85.80 -8.26 2.11
CA ASN A 173 85.79 -9.41 1.20
C ASN A 173 86.80 -10.45 1.69
N ASP A 174 86.41 -11.26 2.66
CA ASP A 174 86.90 -12.61 2.79
C ASP A 174 86.00 -13.49 1.93
N ASN A 175 86.65 -14.14 0.97
CA ASN A 175 86.08 -15.15 0.09
C ASN A 175 85.22 -16.15 0.88
N ILE A 176 83.90 -15.96 0.92
CA ILE A 176 82.97 -17.02 1.29
C ILE A 176 82.80 -17.87 0.03
N GLN A 177 83.59 -18.95 -0.05
CA GLN A 177 83.28 -20.09 -0.91
C GLN A 177 81.83 -20.49 -0.67
N THR A 178 80.99 -20.33 -1.70
CA THR A 178 79.67 -20.97 -1.75
C THR A 178 79.90 -22.47 -1.83
N PHE A 179 79.85 -23.14 -0.68
CA PHE A 179 79.94 -24.60 -0.63
C PHE A 179 78.64 -25.20 -1.14
N GLU A 180 78.69 -25.85 -2.30
CA GLU A 180 77.57 -26.60 -2.82
C GLU A 180 77.19 -27.74 -1.85
N SER A 181 75.92 -27.77 -1.44
CA SER A 181 75.38 -28.91 -0.71
C SER A 181 75.51 -30.17 -1.57
N SER A 182 75.89 -31.30 -0.97
CA SER A 182 75.89 -32.60 -1.67
C SER A 182 74.47 -33.12 -1.96
N GLY A 183 73.42 -32.43 -1.48
CA GLY A 183 72.04 -32.91 -1.51
C GLY A 183 71.73 -34.05 -0.52
N ILE A 184 72.74 -34.58 0.17
CA ILE A 184 72.61 -35.68 1.12
C ILE A 184 72.34 -35.11 2.52
N LYS A 185 71.18 -35.44 3.09
CA LYS A 185 70.76 -35.03 4.43
C LYS A 185 71.54 -35.81 5.50
N THR A 186 72.00 -35.12 6.55
CA THR A 186 72.68 -35.76 7.70
C THR A 186 71.70 -36.49 8.62
N GLY A 187 70.40 -36.18 8.50
CA GLY A 187 69.33 -36.65 9.38
C GLY A 187 69.01 -35.70 10.53
N LYS A 188 69.85 -34.68 10.78
CA LYS A 188 69.56 -33.62 11.77
C LYS A 188 68.65 -32.55 11.17
N PHE A 189 67.68 -32.10 11.96
CA PHE A 189 66.77 -31.02 11.61
C PHE A 189 66.44 -30.16 12.83
N ILE A 190 66.13 -28.89 12.59
CA ILE A 190 65.61 -27.96 13.59
C ILE A 190 64.18 -27.61 13.19
N ARG A 191 63.26 -27.66 14.14
CA ARG A 191 61.86 -27.28 13.93
C ARG A 191 61.54 -26.02 14.74
N LYS A 192 60.92 -25.04 14.07
CA LYS A 192 60.40 -23.83 14.70
C LYS A 192 59.00 -23.59 14.12
N ASP A 193 57.99 -23.72 14.96
CA ASP A 193 56.57 -23.69 14.59
C ASP A 193 56.23 -24.68 13.44
N ASN A 194 55.70 -24.16 12.33
CA ASN A 194 55.37 -24.91 11.12
C ASN A 194 56.53 -24.98 10.11
N TYR A 195 57.76 -24.56 10.48
CA TYR A 195 58.93 -24.62 9.61
C TYR A 195 59.94 -25.65 10.08
N ILE A 196 60.56 -26.34 9.13
CA ILE A 196 61.66 -27.29 9.35
C ILE A 196 62.89 -26.87 8.53
N LYS A 197 64.07 -26.94 9.15
CA LYS A 197 65.37 -26.67 8.54
C LYS A 197 66.21 -27.95 8.62
N PHE A 198 66.74 -28.43 7.50
CA PHE A 198 67.56 -29.66 7.45
C PHE A 198 69.05 -29.34 7.34
N GLU A 199 69.89 -30.20 7.93
CA GLU A 199 71.35 -30.15 7.79
C GLU A 199 71.82 -31.12 6.68
N PHE A 200 72.78 -30.67 5.87
CA PHE A 200 73.34 -31.38 4.72
C PHE A 200 74.86 -31.51 4.84
N TYR A 201 75.43 -32.55 4.23
CA TYR A 201 76.88 -32.67 4.08
C TYR A 201 77.38 -31.74 2.94
N SER A 202 78.44 -30.97 3.20
CA SER A 202 79.15 -30.17 2.18
C SER A 202 80.06 -31.06 1.33
N LYS A 203 80.19 -30.77 0.03
CA LYS A 203 81.04 -31.56 -0.89
C LYS A 203 82.54 -31.44 -0.58
N GLN A 204 83.02 -30.30 -0.06
CA GLN A 204 84.41 -30.08 0.38
C GLN A 204 84.58 -28.67 0.99
N PRO A 205 85.25 -28.49 2.14
CA PRO A 205 85.75 -29.51 3.06
C PRO A 205 84.59 -30.23 3.79
N PRO A 206 84.81 -31.44 4.33
CA PRO A 206 83.78 -32.22 5.03
C PRO A 206 83.29 -31.46 6.26
N SER A 207 82.19 -30.75 6.09
CA SER A 207 81.52 -29.92 7.08
C SER A 207 80.02 -30.06 6.88
N THR A 208 79.24 -29.72 7.90
CA THR A 208 77.78 -29.70 7.79
C THR A 208 77.28 -28.28 7.56
N ILE A 209 76.31 -28.13 6.66
CA ILE A 209 75.68 -26.85 6.35
C ILE A 209 74.16 -26.96 6.51
N TRP A 210 73.52 -25.91 7.02
CA TRP A 210 72.07 -25.87 7.19
C TRP A 210 71.39 -25.30 5.94
N GLY A 211 70.44 -26.04 5.36
CA GLY A 211 69.64 -25.57 4.22
C GLY A 211 68.56 -24.55 4.60
N GLU A 212 67.73 -24.12 3.66
CA GLU A 212 66.70 -23.11 3.94
C GLU A 212 65.52 -23.63 4.81
N TRP A 213 64.75 -22.71 5.38
CA TRP A 213 63.54 -23.03 6.14
C TRP A 213 62.41 -23.44 5.19
N ILE A 214 61.85 -24.63 5.40
CA ILE A 214 60.75 -25.17 4.60
C ILE A 214 59.47 -25.16 5.43
N TYR A 215 58.42 -24.51 4.93
CA TYR A 215 57.09 -24.51 5.56
C TYR A 215 56.39 -25.86 5.37
N GLN A 216 55.92 -26.47 6.45
CA GLN A 216 55.05 -27.64 6.43
C GLN A 216 53.60 -27.20 6.64
N SER A 217 52.82 -27.13 5.57
CA SER A 217 51.36 -27.07 5.68
C SER A 217 50.86 -28.33 6.38
N LYS A 218 50.13 -28.20 7.49
CA LYS A 218 49.51 -29.34 8.19
C LYS A 218 48.67 -30.14 7.18
N PRO A 219 48.93 -31.43 6.97
CA PRO A 219 47.97 -32.28 6.27
C PRO A 219 46.71 -32.40 7.14
N LYS A 220 45.53 -32.35 6.50
CA LYS A 220 44.29 -32.80 7.15
C LYS A 220 44.54 -34.22 7.67
N ILE A 221 44.45 -34.40 8.97
CA ILE A 221 44.55 -35.70 9.61
C ILE A 221 43.33 -36.51 9.16
N SER A 222 43.53 -37.41 8.20
CA SER A 222 42.72 -38.60 8.02
C SER A 222 43.31 -39.69 8.93
N SER A 223 42.90 -39.73 10.18
CA SER A 223 43.20 -40.86 11.06
C SER A 223 42.11 -41.92 10.88
N ASN A 224 42.33 -42.85 9.95
CA ASN A 224 41.71 -44.16 10.00
C ASN A 224 42.43 -44.97 11.08
N THR A 225 41.92 -44.90 12.31
CA THR A 225 42.10 -45.96 13.30
C THR A 225 40.83 -46.80 13.28
N SER A 226 40.91 -47.97 12.65
CA SER A 226 39.87 -49.00 12.68
C SER A 226 39.73 -49.56 14.09
N GLY A 227 38.87 -48.93 14.89
CA GLY A 227 38.30 -49.50 16.10
C GLY A 227 37.05 -50.30 15.75
N CYS A 228 36.84 -51.42 16.46
CA CYS A 228 35.76 -52.40 16.26
C CYS A 228 34.30 -51.86 16.44
N TRP A 229 34.12 -50.54 16.47
CA TRP A 229 32.82 -49.84 16.46
C TRP A 229 32.37 -49.39 15.06
N SER A 230 33.22 -49.51 14.04
CA SER A 230 32.92 -49.08 12.66
C SER A 230 31.93 -49.98 11.91
N VAL A 231 31.51 -51.12 12.49
CA VAL A 231 30.56 -52.05 11.86
C VAL A 231 29.10 -51.66 12.15
N ILE A 232 28.86 -50.99 13.28
CA ILE A 232 27.50 -50.58 13.71
C ILE A 232 26.87 -49.55 12.74
N PRO A 233 27.58 -48.50 12.28
CA PRO A 233 27.02 -47.58 11.29
C PRO A 233 26.77 -48.24 9.94
N GLY A 234 27.57 -49.25 9.56
CA GLY A 234 27.39 -50.01 8.32
C GLY A 234 26.11 -50.85 8.34
N PHE A 235 25.85 -51.57 9.44
CA PHE A 235 24.59 -52.30 9.61
C PHE A 235 23.38 -51.35 9.68
N ILE A 236 23.50 -50.23 10.40
CA ILE A 236 22.44 -49.21 10.45
C ILE A 236 22.21 -48.59 9.07
N ALA A 237 23.27 -48.31 8.29
CA ALA A 237 23.16 -47.76 6.94
C ALA A 237 22.55 -48.77 5.96
N VAL A 238 22.85 -50.07 6.10
CA VAL A 238 22.21 -51.12 5.28
C VAL A 238 20.74 -51.28 5.64
N ILE A 239 20.38 -51.23 6.93
CA ILE A 239 18.99 -51.28 7.39
C ILE A 239 18.22 -50.04 6.96
N LEU A 240 18.80 -48.84 7.13
CA LEU A 240 18.23 -47.58 6.66
C LEU A 240 18.14 -47.54 5.14
N GLY A 241 19.11 -48.10 4.42
CA GLY A 241 19.09 -48.24 2.97
C GLY A 241 17.98 -49.18 2.50
N PHE A 242 17.78 -50.32 3.17
CA PHE A 242 16.66 -51.23 2.88
C PHE A 242 15.32 -50.59 3.23
N LEU A 243 15.21 -49.88 4.36
CA LEU A 243 14.01 -49.12 4.73
C LEU A 243 13.72 -47.99 3.75
N PHE A 244 14.75 -47.32 3.23
CA PHE A 244 14.64 -46.28 2.20
C PHE A 244 14.16 -46.88 0.87
N ILE A 245 14.69 -48.03 0.45
CA ILE A 245 14.22 -48.74 -0.74
C ILE A 245 12.78 -49.24 -0.56
N ILE A 246 12.41 -49.78 0.61
CA ILE A 246 11.04 -50.20 0.93
C ILE A 246 10.08 -48.99 1.00
N ALA A 247 10.55 -47.82 1.46
CA ALA A 247 9.76 -46.59 1.47
C ALA A 247 9.58 -46.00 0.06
N ILE A 248 10.53 -46.23 -0.86
CA ILE A 248 10.47 -45.76 -2.25
C ILE A 248 9.77 -46.75 -3.19
N LEU A 249 9.72 -48.04 -2.86
CA LEU A 249 9.04 -49.05 -3.68
C LEU A 249 7.55 -48.71 -3.98
N PRO A 250 6.75 -48.24 -3.00
CA PRO A 250 5.37 -47.79 -3.23
C PRO A 250 5.31 -46.56 -4.13
N SER A 251 6.33 -45.69 -4.11
CA SER A 251 6.37 -44.50 -4.98
C SER A 251 6.82 -44.82 -6.41
N MET A 252 7.59 -45.89 -6.62
CA MET A 252 7.91 -46.40 -7.96
C MET A 252 6.73 -47.08 -8.66
N LEU A 253 5.74 -47.57 -7.91
CA LEU A 253 4.48 -48.09 -8.43
C LEU A 253 3.66 -47.03 -9.20
N TYR A 254 3.91 -45.72 -8.98
CA TYR A 254 3.31 -44.64 -9.76
C TYR A 254 4.08 -44.29 -11.05
N ILE A 255 5.35 -44.71 -11.17
CA ILE A 255 6.17 -44.48 -12.37
C ILE A 255 5.87 -45.53 -13.45
N PHE A 256 5.56 -46.76 -13.05
CA PHE A 256 5.13 -47.83 -13.96
C PHE A 256 3.89 -47.48 -14.82
N PRO A 257 2.76 -46.98 -14.27
CA PRO A 257 1.61 -46.58 -15.05
C PRO A 257 1.90 -45.38 -15.95
N ILE A 258 2.82 -44.47 -15.56
CA ILE A 258 3.27 -43.38 -16.43
C ILE A 258 4.06 -43.95 -17.62
N GLY A 259 4.98 -44.90 -17.39
CA GLY A 259 5.71 -45.58 -18.46
C GLY A 259 4.80 -46.37 -19.41
N ILE A 260 3.81 -47.09 -18.85
CA ILE A 260 2.78 -47.81 -19.62
C ILE A 260 1.89 -46.82 -20.39
N ALA A 261 1.52 -45.68 -19.79
CA ALA A 261 0.74 -44.64 -20.46
C ALA A 261 1.52 -44.01 -21.62
N ILE A 262 2.80 -43.72 -21.46
CA ILE A 262 3.65 -43.19 -22.55
C ILE A 262 3.79 -44.22 -23.67
N PHE A 263 3.98 -45.49 -23.34
CA PHE A 263 4.04 -46.58 -24.32
C PHE A 263 2.72 -46.76 -25.07
N LEU A 264 1.59 -46.73 -24.37
CA LEU A 264 0.24 -46.80 -24.97
C LEU A 264 -0.05 -45.57 -25.83
N ILE A 265 0.30 -44.37 -25.39
CA ILE A 265 0.17 -43.13 -26.18
C ILE A 265 0.96 -43.24 -27.48
N ASN A 266 2.16 -43.83 -27.47
CA ASN A 266 2.99 -43.95 -28.67
C ASN A 266 2.39 -44.94 -29.69
N ILE A 267 1.76 -46.02 -29.22
CA ILE A 267 1.03 -46.99 -30.06
C ILE A 267 -0.29 -46.42 -30.59
N LEU A 268 -1.01 -45.66 -29.76
CA LEU A 268 -2.34 -45.14 -30.09
C LEU A 268 -2.31 -43.78 -30.80
N ALA A 269 -1.18 -43.06 -30.77
CA ALA A 269 -0.99 -41.75 -31.42
C ALA A 269 -1.36 -41.72 -32.91
N PRO A 270 -1.05 -42.73 -33.75
CA PRO A 270 -1.47 -42.74 -35.16
C PRO A 270 -3.00 -42.76 -35.33
N TYR A 271 -3.70 -43.48 -34.45
CA TYR A 271 -5.15 -43.67 -34.50
C TYR A 271 -5.91 -42.51 -33.82
N LEU A 272 -5.30 -41.88 -32.81
CA LEU A 272 -5.83 -40.72 -32.11
C LEU A 272 -5.65 -39.40 -32.87
N LYS A 273 -4.81 -39.33 -33.91
CA LYS A 273 -4.61 -38.09 -34.71
C LYS A 273 -5.92 -37.54 -35.27
N TRP A 274 -6.81 -38.42 -35.75
CA TRP A 274 -8.12 -37.99 -36.24
C TRP A 274 -9.03 -37.57 -35.07
N PHE A 275 -9.02 -38.32 -33.97
CA PHE A 275 -9.76 -37.96 -32.75
C PHE A 275 -9.35 -36.59 -32.20
N PHE A 276 -8.05 -36.30 -32.08
CA PHE A 276 -7.53 -34.99 -31.65
C PHE A 276 -7.78 -33.87 -32.67
N ARG A 277 -7.85 -34.18 -33.98
CA ARG A 277 -8.32 -33.19 -34.97
C ARG A 277 -9.80 -32.86 -34.79
N VAL A 278 -10.64 -33.87 -34.57
CA VAL A 278 -12.08 -33.68 -34.32
C VAL A 278 -12.30 -32.92 -33.01
N ILE A 279 -11.60 -33.30 -31.95
CA ILE A 279 -11.60 -32.56 -30.68
C ILE A 279 -11.03 -31.15 -30.84
N GLY A 280 -9.98 -30.96 -31.63
CA GLY A 280 -9.42 -29.65 -31.91
C GLY A 280 -10.41 -28.75 -32.65
N ILE A 281 -11.13 -29.30 -33.63
CA ILE A 281 -12.20 -28.58 -34.35
C ILE A 281 -13.38 -28.29 -33.40
N LEU A 282 -13.78 -29.25 -32.56
CA LEU A 282 -14.83 -29.06 -31.57
C LEU A 282 -14.45 -27.98 -30.55
N LEU A 283 -13.22 -28.01 -30.04
CA LEU A 283 -12.69 -27.01 -29.12
C LEU A 283 -12.54 -25.64 -29.81
N LEU A 284 -12.19 -25.60 -31.09
CA LEU A 284 -12.15 -24.36 -31.87
C LEU A 284 -13.57 -23.78 -32.04
N LEU A 285 -14.57 -24.62 -32.33
CA LEU A 285 -15.97 -24.21 -32.43
C LEU A 285 -16.53 -23.76 -31.07
N LEU A 286 -16.17 -24.46 -29.98
CA LEU A 286 -16.49 -24.05 -28.61
C LEU A 286 -15.78 -22.76 -28.25
N PHE A 287 -14.53 -22.56 -28.67
CA PHE A 287 -13.76 -21.35 -28.42
C PHE A 287 -14.35 -20.16 -29.18
N ILE A 288 -14.68 -20.31 -30.47
CA ILE A 288 -15.36 -19.31 -31.29
C ILE A 288 -16.76 -19.02 -30.73
N GLY A 289 -17.50 -20.06 -30.31
CA GLY A 289 -18.77 -19.91 -29.61
C GLY A 289 -18.64 -19.23 -28.26
N SER A 290 -17.55 -19.47 -27.52
CA SER A 290 -17.23 -18.80 -26.26
C SER A 290 -16.80 -17.36 -26.47
N LEU A 291 -16.11 -17.03 -27.58
CA LEU A 291 -15.81 -15.66 -27.97
C LEU A 291 -17.09 -14.92 -28.34
N GLY A 292 -17.99 -15.57 -29.10
CA GLY A 292 -19.33 -15.06 -29.39
C GLY A 292 -20.16 -14.83 -28.12
N ARG A 293 -20.11 -15.76 -27.15
CA ARG A 293 -20.73 -15.58 -25.83
C ARG A 293 -20.01 -14.54 -24.96
N SER A 294 -18.69 -14.42 -25.02
CA SER A 294 -17.92 -13.44 -24.25
C SER A 294 -18.18 -12.00 -24.73
N LEU A 295 -18.55 -11.84 -26.01
CA LEU A 295 -19.05 -10.57 -26.55
C LEU A 295 -20.50 -10.28 -26.16
N VAL A 296 -21.27 -11.29 -25.70
CA VAL A 296 -22.71 -11.17 -25.39
C VAL A 296 -23.04 -11.33 -23.90
N HIS A 297 -22.15 -11.92 -23.11
CA HIS A 297 -22.29 -12.18 -21.67
C HIS A 297 -20.93 -12.00 -20.98
N SER A 298 -20.60 -10.73 -20.73
CA SER A 298 -19.62 -10.37 -19.70
C SER A 298 -20.30 -10.56 -18.34
N SER A 299 -20.40 -11.81 -17.88
CA SER A 299 -20.97 -12.12 -16.57
C SER A 299 -19.90 -11.87 -15.51
N ARG A 300 -20.16 -10.84 -14.69
CA ARG A 300 -19.36 -10.42 -13.54
C ARG A 300 -19.45 -11.47 -12.43
N ASN A 301 -18.31 -11.98 -12.00
CA ASN A 301 -18.22 -12.66 -10.71
C ASN A 301 -18.28 -11.58 -9.62
N PHE A 302 -19.41 -11.56 -8.92
CA PHE A 302 -19.72 -10.63 -7.84
C PHE A 302 -19.34 -11.30 -6.51
N ASN A 303 -18.26 -10.84 -5.88
CA ASN A 303 -17.99 -11.14 -4.47
C ASN A 303 -18.69 -10.07 -3.61
N PRO A 304 -19.75 -10.40 -2.86
CA PRO A 304 -20.46 -9.43 -2.04
C PRO A 304 -19.56 -8.92 -0.90
N LYS A 305 -19.25 -7.63 -0.91
CA LYS A 305 -18.78 -6.89 0.27
C LYS A 305 -19.99 -6.52 1.14
N PRO A 306 -19.82 -6.36 2.47
CA PRO A 306 -20.94 -6.11 3.38
C PRO A 306 -21.65 -4.80 3.01
N ILE A 307 -22.94 -4.88 2.74
CA ILE A 307 -23.81 -3.75 2.39
C ILE A 307 -24.67 -3.44 3.62
N ILE A 308 -24.66 -2.18 4.05
CA ILE A 308 -25.58 -1.69 5.08
C ILE A 308 -26.93 -1.47 4.39
N VAL A 309 -27.89 -2.35 4.67
CA VAL A 309 -29.27 -2.25 4.19
C VAL A 309 -30.10 -1.57 5.27
N ASP A 310 -30.81 -0.52 4.90
CA ASP A 310 -31.73 0.19 5.80
C ASP A 310 -32.91 -0.70 6.18
N SER A 311 -33.14 -0.90 7.49
CA SER A 311 -34.31 -1.63 7.99
C SER A 311 -35.42 -0.64 8.34
N GLN A 312 -36.50 -0.64 7.58
CA GLN A 312 -37.64 0.26 7.80
C GLN A 312 -38.30 0.02 9.17
N ASN A 313 -38.34 1.06 10.02
CA ASN A 313 -39.29 1.18 11.12
C ASN A 313 -40.22 2.34 10.79
N GLU A 314 -41.45 2.00 10.41
CA GLU A 314 -42.54 2.94 10.12
C GLU A 314 -43.04 3.61 11.40
N GLN A 315 -43.23 4.93 11.35
CA GLN A 315 -44.09 5.63 12.29
C GLN A 315 -44.98 6.61 11.51
N ASN A 316 -46.28 6.29 11.48
CA ASN A 316 -47.38 7.12 10.97
C ASN A 316 -47.45 8.46 11.72
N SER A 317 -47.85 9.53 11.01
CA SER A 317 -48.95 10.40 11.48
C SER A 317 -49.32 11.50 10.48
N ASP A 318 -50.54 11.36 10.00
CA ASP A 318 -51.57 12.30 9.53
C ASP A 318 -51.32 13.82 9.45
N THR A 319 -51.69 14.30 8.25
CA THR A 319 -52.10 15.63 7.78
C THR A 319 -52.91 16.50 8.76
N LEU A 320 -52.51 17.78 8.90
CA LEU A 320 -53.43 18.91 9.15
C LEU A 320 -52.91 20.18 8.44
N ALA A 321 -53.76 20.76 7.59
CA ALA A 321 -53.49 21.95 6.76
C ALA A 321 -53.97 23.24 7.44
N PHE A 322 -53.24 24.36 7.29
CA PHE A 322 -53.79 25.72 7.40
C PHE A 322 -52.95 26.74 6.58
N ASN A 323 -53.65 27.51 5.72
CA ASN A 323 -53.22 28.76 5.07
C ASN A 323 -53.21 29.90 6.13
N GLU A 324 -52.59 31.08 6.02
CA GLU A 324 -51.95 31.85 4.95
C GLU A 324 -50.99 32.86 5.64
N THR A 325 -50.03 33.39 4.87
CA THR A 325 -49.03 34.43 5.19
C THR A 325 -49.30 35.38 6.37
N GLU A 326 -48.50 35.26 7.43
CA GLU A 326 -48.18 36.37 8.35
C GLU A 326 -46.82 36.10 9.03
N VAL A 327 -45.97 37.11 9.13
CA VAL A 327 -44.82 37.07 10.04
C VAL A 327 -45.39 37.20 11.45
N ILE A 328 -45.57 36.08 12.15
CA ILE A 328 -46.09 36.09 13.52
C ILE A 328 -44.93 36.23 14.50
N GLU A 329 -44.61 37.47 14.86
CA GLU A 329 -44.10 37.74 16.21
C GLU A 329 -45.31 37.75 17.16
N ASN A 330 -45.53 36.67 17.93
CA ASN A 330 -46.01 36.77 19.32
C ASN A 330 -46.04 35.45 20.11
N ASN A 331 -45.27 35.49 21.22
CA ASN A 331 -45.43 34.88 22.54
C ASN A 331 -45.36 33.36 22.80
N ARG A 332 -44.21 32.99 23.40
CA ARG A 332 -43.99 32.01 24.50
C ARG A 332 -44.26 30.53 24.21
N ASN A 333 -43.51 30.00 23.27
CA ASN A 333 -42.56 28.89 23.42
C ASN A 333 -41.58 29.04 22.25
N LEU A 334 -40.28 28.74 22.43
CA LEU A 334 -39.19 29.05 21.47
C LEU A 334 -39.68 29.05 20.01
N SER A 335 -39.86 30.23 19.41
CA SER A 335 -40.15 30.35 17.98
C SER A 335 -38.92 29.81 17.26
N GLU A 336 -39.06 28.61 16.69
CA GLU A 336 -37.99 28.01 15.91
C GLU A 336 -37.74 28.88 14.69
N LYS A 337 -36.52 29.43 14.57
CA LYS A 337 -36.15 30.28 13.44
C LYS A 337 -36.06 29.42 12.18
N LEU A 338 -36.86 29.78 11.17
CA LEU A 338 -36.91 29.09 9.89
C LEU A 338 -36.10 29.84 8.84
N ILE A 339 -35.30 29.11 8.06
CA ILE A 339 -34.65 29.59 6.84
C ILE A 339 -35.54 29.23 5.66
N LYS A 340 -35.98 30.23 4.90
CA LYS A 340 -36.82 30.05 3.71
C LYS A 340 -36.00 30.30 2.45
N ARG A 341 -36.02 29.36 1.50
CA ARG A 341 -35.27 29.44 0.23
C ARG A 341 -36.19 29.25 -0.96
N TYR A 342 -36.15 30.19 -1.89
CA TYR A 342 -36.85 30.09 -3.17
C TYR A 342 -35.93 29.50 -4.24
N ARG A 343 -36.47 28.62 -5.08
CA ARG A 343 -35.75 28.09 -6.24
C ARG A 343 -36.66 27.98 -7.45
N ILE A 344 -36.03 28.09 -8.62
CA ILE A 344 -36.61 27.85 -9.95
C ILE A 344 -35.64 26.93 -10.67
N TRP A 345 -36.11 25.82 -11.26
CA TRP A 345 -35.29 24.87 -12.02
C TRP A 345 -36.11 24.24 -13.14
N LYS A 346 -35.46 23.48 -14.02
CA LYS A 346 -36.10 22.73 -15.11
C LYS A 346 -35.75 21.26 -15.07
N ASP A 347 -36.70 20.39 -15.43
CA ASP A 347 -36.40 18.98 -15.72
C ASP A 347 -35.82 18.77 -17.12
N TYR A 348 -35.62 17.51 -17.48
CA TYR A 348 -35.01 17.10 -18.76
C TYR A 348 -35.90 17.30 -20.00
N GLU A 349 -37.17 17.67 -19.80
CA GLU A 349 -38.12 18.03 -20.85
C GLU A 349 -38.36 19.55 -20.89
N ASN A 350 -37.56 20.32 -20.15
CA ASN A 350 -37.69 21.77 -19.98
C ASN A 350 -38.97 22.23 -19.28
N ASN A 351 -39.66 21.35 -18.53
CA ASN A 351 -40.74 21.80 -17.67
C ASN A 351 -40.12 22.58 -16.50
N GLN A 352 -40.63 23.79 -16.25
CA GLN A 352 -40.12 24.65 -15.18
C GLN A 352 -40.91 24.41 -13.90
N TYR A 353 -40.17 24.21 -12.80
CA TYR A 353 -40.70 24.11 -11.44
C TYR A 353 -40.15 25.24 -10.59
N GLU A 354 -40.92 25.64 -9.59
CA GLU A 354 -40.53 26.70 -8.67
C GLU A 354 -41.22 26.56 -7.32
N GLY A 355 -40.61 27.12 -6.29
CA GLY A 355 -41.26 27.28 -5.00
C GLY A 355 -40.29 27.53 -3.87
N TYR A 356 -40.85 27.67 -2.68
CA TYR A 356 -40.10 27.84 -1.45
C TYR A 356 -40.03 26.52 -0.68
N TYR A 357 -38.85 26.19 -0.16
CA TYR A 357 -38.73 25.22 0.94
C TYR A 357 -38.22 25.94 2.19
N THR A 358 -38.47 25.31 3.35
CA THR A 358 -38.03 25.80 4.65
C THR A 358 -37.13 24.79 5.33
N LEU A 359 -36.18 25.30 6.11
CA LEU A 359 -35.32 24.53 7.00
C LEU A 359 -35.39 25.14 8.40
N VAL A 360 -35.34 24.31 9.43
CA VAL A 360 -35.25 24.78 10.82
C VAL A 360 -33.79 25.14 11.11
N GLU A 361 -33.51 26.34 11.61
CA GLU A 361 -32.12 26.78 11.89
C GLU A 361 -31.44 25.88 12.92
N LYS A 362 -32.19 25.43 13.91
CA LYS A 362 -31.74 24.47 14.93
C LYS A 362 -31.27 23.15 14.29
N ASP A 363 -32.02 22.63 13.32
CA ASP A 363 -31.68 21.38 12.63
C ASP A 363 -30.36 21.49 11.87
N ILE A 364 -30.07 22.64 11.26
CA ILE A 364 -28.80 22.91 10.58
C ILE A 364 -27.64 22.82 11.57
N TYR A 365 -27.78 23.49 12.73
CA TYR A 365 -26.77 23.45 13.78
C TYR A 365 -26.58 22.04 14.33
N GLU A 366 -27.68 21.32 14.62
CA GLU A 366 -27.64 19.97 15.17
C GLU A 366 -27.03 18.96 14.19
N SER A 367 -27.34 19.06 12.89
CA SER A 367 -26.75 18.20 11.87
C SER A 367 -25.26 18.45 11.69
N LYS A 368 -24.83 19.72 11.68
CA LYS A 368 -23.40 20.07 11.68
C LYS A 368 -22.68 19.55 12.92
N LYS A 369 -23.28 19.73 14.09
CA LYS A 369 -22.74 19.26 15.37
C LYS A 369 -22.61 17.73 15.38
N PHE A 370 -23.66 17.01 15.01
CA PHE A 370 -23.67 15.56 14.92
C PHE A 370 -22.55 15.04 14.00
N LYS A 371 -22.41 15.60 12.79
CA LYS A 371 -21.33 15.27 11.85
C LYS A 371 -19.95 15.45 12.51
N ASN A 372 -19.74 16.58 13.19
CA ASN A 372 -18.48 16.91 13.84
C ASN A 372 -18.17 16.04 15.07
N ASP A 373 -19.18 15.58 15.79
CA ASP A 373 -19.05 14.73 16.97
C ASP A 373 -18.96 13.23 16.62
N LEU A 374 -19.15 12.85 15.35
CA LEU A 374 -19.09 11.45 14.92
C LEU A 374 -17.66 10.89 15.04
N HIS A 375 -17.44 9.95 15.96
CA HIS A 375 -16.15 9.30 16.18
C HIS A 375 -16.13 7.91 15.53
N LEU A 376 -15.39 7.77 14.42
CA LEU A 376 -15.19 6.50 13.74
C LEU A 376 -13.70 6.21 13.58
N ARG A 377 -13.32 4.93 13.68
CA ARG A 377 -11.94 4.48 13.38
C ARG A 377 -11.78 4.48 11.86
N LEU A 378 -11.04 5.46 11.31
CA LEU A 378 -10.94 5.79 9.87
C LEU A 378 -10.14 4.79 9.01
N ASN A 379 -10.22 3.49 9.30
CA ASN A 379 -9.25 2.51 8.79
C ASN A 379 -9.80 1.58 7.71
N SER A 380 -11.08 1.67 7.33
CA SER A 380 -11.71 0.74 6.37
C SER A 380 -12.70 1.41 5.41
N VAL A 381 -12.98 0.73 4.29
CA VAL A 381 -14.04 1.08 3.32
C VAL A 381 -15.42 1.10 3.99
N SER A 382 -15.65 0.22 4.97
CA SER A 382 -16.87 0.21 5.78
C SER A 382 -17.06 1.48 6.62
N THR A 383 -15.99 2.25 6.90
CA THR A 383 -16.13 3.51 7.64
C THR A 383 -16.89 4.55 6.84
N TYR A 384 -16.68 4.65 5.53
CA TYR A 384 -17.41 5.60 4.69
C TYR A 384 -18.90 5.27 4.63
N ASP A 385 -19.23 3.98 4.47
CA ASP A 385 -20.62 3.51 4.44
C ASP A 385 -21.34 3.83 5.76
N GLN A 386 -20.64 3.69 6.89
CA GLN A 386 -21.14 4.10 8.21
C GLN A 386 -21.33 5.63 8.33
N ILE A 387 -20.42 6.44 7.77
CA ILE A 387 -20.55 7.91 7.78
C ILE A 387 -21.83 8.32 7.06
N ILE A 388 -22.02 7.87 5.82
CA ILE A 388 -23.19 8.26 5.03
C ILE A 388 -24.48 7.70 5.63
N TYR A 389 -24.46 6.49 6.20
CA TYR A 389 -25.61 5.93 6.93
C TYR A 389 -25.98 6.81 8.13
N ASN A 390 -25.01 7.11 9.00
CA ASN A 390 -25.25 7.90 10.22
C ASN A 390 -25.73 9.32 9.91
N ILE A 391 -25.16 9.97 8.89
CA ILE A 391 -25.59 11.30 8.44
C ILE A 391 -27.03 11.25 7.93
N LYS A 392 -27.36 10.28 7.07
CA LYS A 392 -28.72 10.09 6.55
C LYS A 392 -29.71 9.85 7.69
N GLU A 393 -29.37 8.97 8.65
CA GLU A 393 -30.24 8.64 9.77
C GLU A 393 -30.52 9.84 10.67
N ASN A 394 -29.51 10.69 10.90
CA ASN A 394 -29.67 11.92 11.67
C ASN A 394 -30.55 12.97 10.96
N ASP A 395 -30.49 13.04 9.62
CA ASP A 395 -31.15 14.11 8.85
C ASP A 395 -32.52 13.71 8.28
N LYS A 396 -32.90 12.42 8.31
CA LYS A 396 -34.10 11.91 7.62
C LYS A 396 -35.43 12.60 7.97
N TYR A 397 -35.56 13.17 9.17
CA TYR A 397 -36.77 13.88 9.60
C TYR A 397 -36.65 15.41 9.56
N LYS A 398 -35.52 15.95 9.11
CA LYS A 398 -35.21 17.40 9.13
C LYS A 398 -35.48 18.11 7.80
N LEU A 399 -36.08 17.39 6.85
CA LEU A 399 -36.33 17.85 5.47
C LEU A 399 -37.80 18.14 5.16
N GLN A 400 -38.65 18.26 6.20
CA GLN A 400 -40.10 18.37 6.04
C GLN A 400 -40.54 19.54 5.13
N GLY A 401 -39.90 20.70 5.25
CA GLY A 401 -40.19 21.85 4.39
C GLY A 401 -39.85 21.62 2.91
N LEU A 402 -38.87 20.75 2.62
CA LEU A 402 -38.54 20.34 1.25
C LEU A 402 -39.54 19.31 0.73
N TYR A 403 -39.96 18.35 1.54
CA TYR A 403 -40.98 17.37 1.17
C TYR A 403 -42.30 18.06 0.84
N HIS A 404 -42.74 19.04 1.63
CA HIS A 404 -43.92 19.84 1.31
C HIS A 404 -43.84 20.56 -0.04
N LEU A 405 -42.66 21.08 -0.41
CA LEU A 405 -42.46 21.68 -1.73
C LEU A 405 -42.66 20.64 -2.84
N PHE A 406 -42.02 19.48 -2.73
CA PHE A 406 -42.11 18.42 -3.73
C PHE A 406 -43.51 17.82 -3.82
N ASP A 407 -44.19 17.61 -2.69
CA ASP A 407 -45.58 17.14 -2.64
C ASP A 407 -46.51 18.11 -3.34
N SER A 408 -46.37 19.41 -3.06
CA SER A 408 -47.16 20.46 -3.72
C SER A 408 -46.98 20.45 -5.24
N ILE A 409 -45.73 20.35 -5.70
CA ILE A 409 -45.41 20.26 -7.13
C ILE A 409 -46.00 18.99 -7.74
N ASN A 410 -45.87 17.84 -7.05
CA ASN A 410 -46.36 16.56 -7.54
C ASN A 410 -47.89 16.55 -7.65
N SER A 411 -48.60 17.01 -6.61
CA SER A 411 -50.06 17.09 -6.63
C SER A 411 -50.58 18.05 -7.70
N LYS A 412 -49.90 19.19 -7.91
CA LYS A 412 -50.28 20.18 -8.94
C LYS A 412 -50.11 19.64 -10.36
N ASN A 413 -49.00 18.95 -10.61
CA ASN A 413 -48.64 18.50 -11.97
C ASN A 413 -49.01 17.04 -12.27
N GLN A 414 -49.48 16.29 -11.25
CA GLN A 414 -49.84 14.87 -11.35
C GLN A 414 -48.70 14.03 -11.95
N LEU A 415 -47.48 14.20 -11.43
CA LEU A 415 -46.30 13.57 -12.01
C LEU A 415 -46.34 12.05 -11.80
N SER A 416 -45.97 11.29 -12.83
CA SER A 416 -45.74 9.86 -12.68
C SER A 416 -44.53 9.59 -11.78
N ARG A 417 -44.38 8.38 -11.25
CA ARG A 417 -43.24 8.01 -10.39
C ARG A 417 -41.87 8.27 -11.03
N ILE A 418 -41.76 8.13 -12.34
CA ILE A 418 -40.52 8.46 -13.07
C ILE A 418 -40.36 9.98 -13.16
N LYS A 419 -41.41 10.71 -13.56
CA LYS A 419 -41.37 12.18 -13.68
C LYS A 419 -41.13 12.89 -12.36
N PHE A 420 -41.68 12.37 -11.28
CA PHE A 420 -41.42 12.87 -9.93
C PHE A 420 -39.95 12.68 -9.55
N ALA A 421 -39.34 11.53 -9.87
CA ALA A 421 -37.92 11.32 -9.65
C ALA A 421 -37.04 12.22 -10.53
N GLU A 422 -37.40 12.43 -11.80
CA GLU A 422 -36.70 13.37 -12.69
C GLU A 422 -36.77 14.81 -12.17
N MET A 423 -37.93 15.25 -11.65
CA MET A 423 -38.12 16.55 -11.03
C MET A 423 -37.21 16.74 -9.79
N ILE A 424 -37.11 15.72 -8.94
CA ILE A 424 -36.24 15.75 -7.74
C ILE A 424 -34.75 15.76 -8.10
N VAL A 425 -34.31 14.89 -9.01
CA VAL A 425 -32.88 14.86 -9.37
C VAL A 425 -32.47 16.12 -10.11
N SER A 426 -33.31 16.64 -11.00
CA SER A 426 -33.04 17.90 -11.69
C SER A 426 -33.00 19.10 -10.72
N PHE A 427 -33.80 19.11 -9.64
CA PHE A 427 -33.69 20.10 -8.56
C PHE A 427 -32.28 20.12 -7.95
N VAL A 428 -31.71 18.94 -7.67
CA VAL A 428 -30.37 18.84 -7.07
C VAL A 428 -29.27 19.15 -8.09
N GLN A 429 -29.40 18.67 -9.33
CA GLN A 429 -28.47 18.95 -10.42
C GLN A 429 -28.38 20.44 -10.78
N ASP A 430 -29.47 21.19 -10.62
CA ASP A 430 -29.52 22.64 -10.86
C ASP A 430 -28.70 23.44 -9.83
N ILE A 431 -28.41 22.86 -8.65
CA ILE A 431 -27.50 23.50 -7.69
C ILE A 431 -26.07 23.44 -8.29
N PRO A 432 -25.28 24.53 -8.28
CA PRO A 432 -23.89 24.50 -8.72
C PRO A 432 -23.03 23.52 -7.92
N TYR A 433 -22.07 22.88 -8.57
CA TYR A 433 -21.13 21.97 -7.89
C TYR A 433 -20.17 22.78 -7.02
N ALA A 434 -19.99 22.32 -5.78
CA ALA A 434 -18.98 22.85 -4.86
C ALA A 434 -18.19 21.68 -4.28
N ILE A 435 -16.87 21.75 -4.34
CA ILE A 435 -16.03 20.74 -3.69
C ILE A 435 -16.08 20.92 -2.17
N ILE A 436 -16.26 19.82 -1.44
CA ILE A 436 -16.35 19.82 0.02
C ILE A 436 -15.10 19.17 0.58
N LEU A 437 -14.41 19.85 1.49
CA LEU A 437 -13.07 19.45 1.91
C LEU A 437 -12.90 19.49 3.43
N ASP A 438 -12.15 18.50 3.94
CA ASP A 438 -11.78 18.40 5.36
C ASP A 438 -10.94 19.58 5.85
N ASN A 439 -10.04 20.07 5.00
CA ASN A 439 -9.16 21.20 5.29
C ASN A 439 -9.66 22.47 4.56
N ASP A 440 -8.87 23.53 4.62
CA ASP A 440 -9.14 24.79 3.94
C ASP A 440 -9.20 24.64 2.41
N CYS A 441 -9.85 25.57 1.73
CA CYS A 441 -9.95 25.62 0.26
C CYS A 441 -8.65 26.05 -0.44
N ASN A 442 -7.49 25.76 0.16
CA ASN A 442 -6.18 26.10 -0.37
C ASN A 442 -5.65 24.93 -1.22
N PRO A 443 -5.39 25.13 -2.53
CA PRO A 443 -4.91 24.06 -3.41
C PRO A 443 -3.62 23.41 -2.91
N ASN A 444 -2.74 24.15 -2.23
CA ASN A 444 -1.46 23.63 -1.73
C ASN A 444 -1.59 22.61 -0.59
N LEU A 445 -2.79 22.41 -0.04
CA LEU A 445 -3.06 21.41 0.99
C LEU A 445 -3.41 20.03 0.39
N TYR A 446 -3.54 19.92 -0.93
CA TYR A 446 -4.01 18.71 -1.60
C TYR A 446 -3.03 18.25 -2.67
N ASP A 447 -2.52 17.03 -2.48
CA ASP A 447 -1.66 16.35 -3.46
C ASP A 447 -2.47 15.69 -4.59
N ASP A 448 -3.78 15.53 -4.43
CA ASP A 448 -4.62 14.94 -5.46
C ASP A 448 -4.86 15.92 -6.61
N ARG A 449 -4.63 15.42 -7.83
CA ARG A 449 -4.66 16.25 -9.04
C ARG A 449 -6.03 16.89 -9.29
N PHE A 450 -7.12 16.22 -8.90
CA PHE A 450 -8.46 16.71 -9.15
C PHE A 450 -8.76 17.94 -8.29
N THR A 451 -8.66 17.81 -6.97
CA THR A 451 -8.90 18.89 -6.00
C THR A 451 -7.97 20.06 -6.25
N HIS A 452 -6.67 19.79 -6.42
CA HIS A 452 -5.69 20.84 -6.69
C HIS A 452 -6.04 21.64 -7.95
N ASN A 453 -6.35 20.96 -9.06
CA ASN A 453 -6.68 21.63 -10.31
C ASN A 453 -8.05 22.30 -10.29
N TYR A 454 -9.03 21.74 -9.60
CA TYR A 454 -10.35 22.33 -9.41
C TYR A 454 -10.22 23.66 -8.66
N LEU A 455 -9.50 23.69 -7.52
CA LEU A 455 -9.30 24.88 -6.70
C LEU A 455 -8.49 26.00 -7.40
N LEU A 456 -7.75 25.68 -8.46
CA LEU A 456 -7.07 26.68 -9.28
C LEU A 456 -7.99 27.39 -10.29
N GLN A 457 -9.22 26.91 -10.48
CA GLN A 457 -10.17 27.53 -11.40
C GLN A 457 -10.70 28.85 -10.78
N PRO A 458 -10.82 29.95 -11.56
CA PRO A 458 -11.27 31.24 -11.03
C PRO A 458 -12.67 31.24 -10.42
N ASP A 459 -13.52 30.32 -10.88
CA ASP A 459 -14.92 30.14 -10.49
C ASP A 459 -15.15 28.91 -9.59
N ALA A 460 -14.07 28.33 -9.06
CA ALA A 460 -14.15 27.19 -8.15
C ALA A 460 -14.96 27.54 -6.89
N ILE A 461 -15.99 26.74 -6.61
CA ILE A 461 -16.79 26.88 -5.39
C ILE A 461 -16.33 25.80 -4.41
N CYS A 462 -15.94 26.21 -3.22
CA CYS A 462 -15.45 25.29 -2.20
C CYS A 462 -16.11 25.54 -0.83
N ASP A 463 -16.28 24.47 -0.07
CA ASP A 463 -16.60 24.50 1.35
C ASP A 463 -15.53 23.75 2.16
N GLY A 464 -14.60 24.51 2.73
CA GLY A 464 -13.51 23.96 3.54
C GLY A 464 -13.91 23.74 4.99
N TYR A 465 -13.06 23.04 5.73
CA TYR A 465 -13.25 22.68 7.14
C TYR A 465 -14.52 21.87 7.41
N GLN A 466 -14.92 21.04 6.44
CA GLN A 466 -16.07 20.16 6.54
C GLN A 466 -15.60 18.73 6.82
N LYS A 467 -15.82 18.26 8.05
CA LYS A 467 -15.39 16.93 8.47
C LYS A 467 -15.96 15.83 7.58
N PHE A 468 -15.11 14.86 7.24
CA PHE A 468 -15.26 13.81 6.25
C PHE A 468 -15.37 14.28 4.80
N GLY A 469 -15.13 15.56 4.50
CA GLY A 469 -15.27 16.14 3.17
C GLY A 469 -16.71 16.08 2.65
N ILE A 470 -17.71 16.17 3.53
CA ILE A 470 -19.14 16.06 3.16
C ILE A 470 -19.99 17.08 3.92
N ASN A 471 -21.02 17.61 3.24
CA ASN A 471 -22.11 18.35 3.88
C ASN A 471 -23.30 17.42 4.09
N THR A 472 -23.93 17.46 5.28
CA THR A 472 -25.15 16.68 5.51
C THR A 472 -26.29 17.18 4.61
N PRO A 473 -27.37 16.39 4.38
CA PRO A 473 -28.53 16.84 3.61
C PRO A 473 -29.06 18.23 4.03
N VAL A 474 -29.15 18.48 5.34
CA VAL A 474 -29.62 19.75 5.88
C VAL A 474 -28.59 20.87 5.66
N GLU A 475 -27.30 20.63 5.89
CA GLU A 475 -26.24 21.61 5.62
C GLU A 475 -26.20 21.99 4.14
N PHE A 476 -26.27 21.01 3.24
CA PHE A 476 -26.23 21.23 1.80
C PHE A 476 -27.42 22.08 1.32
N LEU A 477 -28.63 21.80 1.79
CA LEU A 477 -29.79 22.66 1.47
C LEU A 477 -29.66 24.04 2.10
N ALA A 478 -29.00 24.16 3.25
CA ALA A 478 -28.78 25.44 3.92
C ALA A 478 -27.76 26.32 3.20
N ASN A 479 -26.67 25.78 2.64
CA ASN A 479 -25.59 26.57 2.04
C ASN A 479 -25.53 26.49 0.50
N LEU A 480 -26.25 25.54 -0.11
CA LEU A 480 -26.21 25.20 -1.53
C LEU A 480 -24.82 24.82 -2.05
N LYS A 481 -23.96 24.30 -1.18
CA LYS A 481 -22.63 23.78 -1.50
C LYS A 481 -22.61 22.26 -1.31
N GLY A 482 -22.53 21.53 -2.41
CA GLY A 482 -22.51 20.08 -2.38
C GLY A 482 -21.74 19.49 -3.56
N ASP A 483 -20.88 18.54 -3.22
CA ASP A 483 -20.12 17.71 -4.13
C ASP A 483 -20.90 16.44 -4.49
N CYS A 484 -20.23 15.43 -5.05
CA CYS A 484 -20.88 14.17 -5.43
C CYS A 484 -21.49 13.44 -4.21
N ASP A 485 -20.77 13.41 -3.08
CA ASP A 485 -21.23 12.72 -1.87
C ASP A 485 -22.42 13.42 -1.22
N SER A 486 -22.34 14.75 -1.06
CA SER A 486 -23.39 15.57 -0.46
C SER A 486 -24.70 15.53 -1.28
N ARG A 487 -24.59 15.42 -2.62
CA ARG A 487 -25.74 15.31 -3.52
C ARG A 487 -26.40 13.94 -3.46
N THR A 488 -25.63 12.85 -3.53
CA THR A 488 -26.21 11.51 -3.52
C THR A 488 -26.81 11.16 -2.16
N ILE A 489 -26.23 11.62 -1.04
CA ILE A 489 -26.83 11.41 0.28
C ILE A 489 -28.14 12.18 0.45
N LEU A 490 -28.24 13.42 -0.04
CA LEU A 490 -29.49 14.18 -0.05
C LEU A 490 -30.54 13.45 -0.90
N LEU A 491 -30.20 13.06 -2.13
CA LEU A 491 -31.11 12.35 -3.02
C LEU A 491 -31.56 11.02 -2.46
N TYR A 492 -30.64 10.24 -1.90
CA TYR A 492 -30.96 8.97 -1.23
C TYR A 492 -31.92 9.20 -0.06
N THR A 493 -31.69 10.25 0.75
CA THR A 493 -32.57 10.59 1.88
C THR A 493 -33.98 10.96 1.40
N ILE A 494 -34.09 11.76 0.33
CA ILE A 494 -35.38 12.14 -0.27
C ILE A 494 -36.09 10.91 -0.87
N PHE A 495 -35.37 10.10 -1.65
CA PHE A 495 -35.96 8.95 -2.32
C PHE A 495 -36.39 7.86 -1.34
N SER A 496 -35.65 7.66 -0.26
CA SER A 496 -36.04 6.76 0.82
C SER A 496 -37.34 7.21 1.50
N HIS A 497 -37.54 8.53 1.69
CA HIS A 497 -38.79 9.08 2.23
C HIS A 497 -40.00 8.77 1.33
N TYR A 498 -39.83 8.84 0.01
CA TYR A 498 -40.88 8.54 -0.98
C TYR A 498 -40.98 7.06 -1.38
N ASP A 499 -40.41 6.16 -0.58
CA ASP A 499 -40.41 4.71 -0.81
C ASP A 499 -39.86 4.27 -2.18
N TYR A 500 -38.85 4.99 -2.67
CA TYR A 500 -38.07 4.53 -3.81
C TYR A 500 -37.04 3.47 -3.38
N ASP A 501 -36.90 2.45 -4.21
CA ASP A 501 -35.81 1.49 -4.11
C ASP A 501 -34.58 2.13 -4.74
N VAL A 502 -33.67 2.60 -3.88
CA VAL A 502 -32.57 3.49 -4.21
C VAL A 502 -31.30 3.03 -3.52
N ALA A 503 -30.17 3.27 -4.18
CA ALA A 503 -28.84 2.95 -3.70
C ALA A 503 -27.90 4.12 -3.96
N ILE A 504 -26.93 4.31 -3.07
CA ILE A 504 -25.73 5.12 -3.35
C ILE A 504 -24.68 4.17 -3.90
N LEU A 505 -24.17 4.47 -5.08
CA LEU A 505 -23.01 3.80 -5.63
C LEU A 505 -21.78 4.68 -5.47
N SER A 506 -20.74 4.13 -4.87
CA SER A 506 -19.46 4.80 -4.73
C SER A 506 -18.39 4.07 -5.53
N SER A 507 -17.42 4.84 -6.02
CA SER A 507 -16.22 4.32 -6.67
C SER A 507 -14.99 4.99 -6.09
N GLU A 508 -14.16 4.20 -5.41
CA GLU A 508 -12.85 4.65 -4.96
C GLU A 508 -11.89 4.87 -6.14
N PHE A 509 -12.10 4.14 -7.24
CA PHE A 509 -11.31 4.29 -8.47
C PHE A 509 -11.60 5.62 -9.15
N TYR A 510 -12.88 5.99 -9.29
CA TYR A 510 -13.29 7.26 -9.88
C TYR A 510 -13.27 8.42 -8.88
N SER A 511 -13.11 8.15 -7.59
CA SER A 511 -13.26 9.14 -6.51
C SER A 511 -14.59 9.89 -6.63
N HIS A 512 -15.66 9.13 -6.85
CA HIS A 512 -16.96 9.67 -7.24
C HIS A 512 -18.12 8.86 -6.65
N SER A 513 -19.27 9.53 -6.51
CA SER A 513 -20.50 8.99 -5.94
C SER A 513 -21.68 9.33 -6.85
N ILE A 514 -22.48 8.31 -7.19
CA ILE A 514 -23.66 8.44 -8.05
C ILE A 514 -24.86 7.75 -7.42
N LEU A 515 -26.06 8.12 -7.88
CA LEU A 515 -27.29 7.49 -7.45
C LEU A 515 -27.56 6.25 -8.32
N GLY A 516 -28.10 5.20 -7.73
CA GLY A 516 -28.73 4.08 -8.43
C GLY A 516 -30.19 3.99 -8.01
N ILE A 517 -31.12 3.90 -8.94
CA ILE A 517 -32.55 3.81 -8.61
C ILE A 517 -33.22 2.67 -9.39
N ASN A 518 -34.02 1.86 -8.72
CA ASN A 518 -34.73 0.76 -9.36
C ASN A 518 -36.05 1.28 -9.95
N LEU A 519 -35.94 1.79 -11.18
CA LEU A 519 -37.04 2.26 -12.01
C LEU A 519 -36.96 1.60 -13.39
N PRO A 520 -38.11 1.38 -14.07
CA PRO A 520 -38.14 0.77 -15.40
C PRO A 520 -37.71 1.77 -16.48
N ILE A 521 -36.45 2.22 -16.41
CA ILE A 521 -35.82 3.19 -17.30
C ILE A 521 -34.70 2.47 -18.05
N ASN A 522 -34.55 2.77 -19.34
CA ASN A 522 -33.49 2.21 -20.17
C ASN A 522 -32.17 2.98 -19.97
N GLY A 523 -31.05 2.26 -19.91
CA GLY A 523 -29.70 2.83 -19.89
C GLY A 523 -28.73 2.00 -19.06
N LEU A 524 -27.58 2.58 -18.71
CA LEU A 524 -26.56 1.90 -17.91
C LEU A 524 -27.08 1.64 -16.49
N SER A 525 -27.12 0.37 -16.10
CA SER A 525 -27.64 -0.05 -14.80
C SER A 525 -26.66 -0.96 -14.06
N TYR A 526 -26.68 -0.86 -12.74
CA TYR A 526 -25.97 -1.74 -11.83
C TYR A 526 -26.91 -2.84 -11.35
N VAL A 527 -26.58 -4.09 -11.65
CA VAL A 527 -27.39 -5.24 -11.30
C VAL A 527 -26.94 -5.77 -9.95
N TYR A 528 -27.85 -5.80 -8.97
CA TYR A 528 -27.59 -6.34 -7.64
C TYR A 528 -28.77 -7.20 -7.17
N ARG A 529 -28.54 -8.48 -6.85
CA ARG A 529 -29.56 -9.43 -6.36
C ARG A 529 -30.86 -9.39 -7.18
N SER A 530 -30.73 -9.47 -8.51
CA SER A 530 -31.84 -9.43 -9.49
C SER A 530 -32.62 -8.11 -9.58
N GLN A 531 -32.17 -7.05 -8.90
CA GLN A 531 -32.67 -5.68 -9.05
C GLN A 531 -31.74 -4.89 -9.98
N ASN A 532 -32.32 -4.07 -10.83
CA ASN A 532 -31.60 -3.25 -11.79
C ASN A 532 -31.66 -1.78 -11.34
N TYR A 533 -30.54 -1.27 -10.85
CA TYR A 533 -30.41 0.13 -10.44
C TYR A 533 -29.93 0.95 -11.63
N ILE A 534 -30.80 1.76 -12.23
CA ILE A 534 -30.38 2.70 -13.28
C ILE A 534 -29.43 3.72 -12.65
N LEU A 535 -28.24 3.89 -13.23
CA LEU A 535 -27.25 4.81 -12.73
C LEU A 535 -27.59 6.25 -13.09
N TRP A 536 -27.41 7.17 -12.15
CA TRP A 536 -27.78 8.56 -12.33
C TRP A 536 -26.66 9.47 -11.84
N GLU A 537 -26.01 10.14 -12.78
CA GLU A 537 -25.04 11.20 -12.50
C GLU A 537 -25.77 12.42 -11.91
N THR A 538 -25.28 12.94 -10.78
CA THR A 538 -25.96 13.99 -10.02
C THR A 538 -25.19 15.30 -9.98
N THR A 539 -23.92 15.30 -10.38
CA THR A 539 -23.03 16.48 -10.36
C THR A 539 -23.18 17.37 -11.58
N ALA A 540 -23.36 16.77 -12.76
CA ALA A 540 -23.53 17.50 -14.00
C ALA A 540 -25.01 17.85 -14.25
N PRO A 541 -25.30 19.07 -14.73
CA PRO A 541 -26.66 19.47 -15.03
C PRO A 541 -27.22 18.68 -16.22
N ASN A 542 -28.52 18.37 -16.17
CA ASN A 542 -29.25 17.72 -17.27
C ASN A 542 -28.72 16.31 -17.65
N CYS A 543 -28.05 15.63 -16.71
CA CYS A 543 -27.67 14.25 -16.88
C CYS A 543 -28.87 13.33 -16.62
N LYS A 544 -29.44 12.78 -17.71
CA LYS A 544 -30.57 11.84 -17.65
C LYS A 544 -30.17 10.51 -17.00
N PRO A 545 -31.12 9.81 -16.35
CA PRO A 545 -30.88 8.48 -15.80
C PRO A 545 -30.39 7.52 -16.89
N GLY A 546 -29.40 6.70 -16.55
CA GLY A 546 -28.80 5.72 -17.44
C GLY A 546 -27.70 6.25 -18.36
N ILE A 547 -27.45 7.57 -18.37
CA ILE A 547 -26.38 8.19 -19.16
C ILE A 547 -25.19 8.49 -18.26
N ILE A 548 -24.15 7.66 -18.37
CA ILE A 548 -22.88 7.82 -17.64
C ILE A 548 -21.76 7.98 -18.67
N SER A 549 -20.79 8.85 -18.38
CA SER A 549 -19.65 9.09 -19.26
C SER A 549 -18.84 7.81 -19.49
N ASN A 550 -18.24 7.66 -20.68
CA ASN A 550 -17.39 6.51 -20.98
C ASN A 550 -16.18 6.38 -20.04
N GLN A 551 -15.75 7.48 -19.42
CA GLN A 551 -14.66 7.48 -18.46
C GLN A 551 -15.05 6.78 -17.15
N MET A 552 -16.34 6.73 -16.82
CA MET A 552 -16.87 6.20 -15.55
C MET A 552 -17.84 5.02 -15.74
N SER A 553 -17.99 4.49 -16.96
CA SER A 553 -19.00 3.48 -17.28
C SER A 553 -18.60 2.04 -16.93
N ASN A 554 -17.36 1.79 -16.51
CA ASN A 554 -16.94 0.45 -16.08
C ASN A 554 -17.49 0.12 -14.69
N LEU A 555 -18.59 -0.62 -14.67
CA LEU A 555 -19.32 -1.01 -13.46
C LEU A 555 -18.54 -1.89 -12.49
N ASN A 556 -17.42 -2.50 -12.90
CA ASN A 556 -16.57 -3.27 -11.97
C ASN A 556 -15.87 -2.37 -10.94
N ASN A 557 -15.77 -1.08 -11.23
CA ASN A 557 -15.17 -0.08 -10.35
C ASN A 557 -16.20 0.55 -9.40
N TRP A 558 -17.46 0.10 -9.42
CA TRP A 558 -18.55 0.62 -8.62
C TRP A 558 -19.02 -0.42 -7.60
N ARG A 559 -19.38 0.05 -6.41
CA ARG A 559 -20.03 -0.76 -5.37
C ARG A 559 -21.20 -0.01 -4.77
N ILE A 560 -22.14 -0.75 -4.18
CA ILE A 560 -23.20 -0.17 -3.37
C ILE A 560 -22.62 0.16 -1.99
N SER A 561 -22.75 1.42 -1.58
CA SER A 561 -22.33 1.90 -0.25
C SER A 561 -23.52 1.97 0.72
N LEU A 562 -24.71 2.26 0.20
CA LEU A 562 -25.94 2.32 0.97
C LEU A 562 -27.14 1.92 0.09
N LYS A 563 -28.10 1.18 0.64
CA LYS A 563 -29.28 0.67 -0.08
C LYS A 563 -30.54 0.79 0.78
N SER A 564 -31.68 1.23 0.20
CA SER A 564 -32.92 1.46 0.96
C SER A 564 -33.77 0.22 1.21
N LYS A 565 -33.60 -0.87 0.44
CA LYS A 565 -34.39 -2.11 0.52
C LYS A 565 -33.54 -3.36 0.35
#